data_AF-A0A357SYV5-F1
#
_entry.id   AF-A0A357SYV5-F1
#
_cell.length_a   1.000
_cell.length_b   1.000
_cell.length_c   1.000
_cell.angle_alpha   90.00
_cell.angle_beta   90.00
_cell.angle_gamma   90.00
#
_symmetry.space_group_name_H-M   'P 1'
#
loop_
_entity.id
_entity.type
_entity.pdbx_description
1 polymer ?
#
loop_
_entity_poly.entity_id
_entity_poly.type
_entity_poly.pdbx_seq_one_letter_code
_entity_poly.pdbx_strand_id
1 'polypeptide(L)'
;MFNAIKSYFSDTIVLKNMVTKTLKSENEELRNELKIRQKFPIVNGNITIFNINRVAYRPFYDSKWEIAGTENGSDFSLSITRYDTETFSRLFEKICEISSVSEIRALNMRDRIYYD
;
A
#
# COMPACT_ATOMS: atom_id res chain seq x y z
N MET A 1 -1.02 25.81 -39.88
CA MET A 1 0.20 25.14 -39.36
C MET A 1 0.63 25.63 -37.97
N PHE A 2 0.57 26.93 -37.65
CA PHE A 2 0.98 27.48 -36.34
C PHE A 2 0.16 27.00 -35.11
N ASN A 3 -1.14 26.73 -35.26
CA ASN A 3 -1.99 26.31 -34.14
C ASN A 3 -1.72 24.88 -33.66
N ALA A 4 -1.33 23.97 -34.56
CA ALA A 4 -0.98 22.60 -34.19
C ALA A 4 0.28 22.58 -33.32
N ILE A 5 1.31 23.33 -33.70
CA ILE A 5 2.58 23.41 -32.98
C ILE A 5 2.37 23.93 -31.55
N LYS A 6 1.56 24.98 -31.34
CA LYS A 6 1.22 25.48 -29.99
C LYS A 6 0.46 24.46 -29.14
N SER A 7 -0.45 23.68 -29.74
CA SER A 7 -1.17 22.60 -29.05
C SER A 7 -0.20 21.52 -28.56
N TYR A 8 0.68 21.03 -29.44
CA TYR A 8 1.69 20.03 -29.07
C TYR A 8 2.63 20.49 -27.94
N PHE A 9 3.04 21.76 -27.94
CA PHE A 9 3.85 22.31 -26.84
C PHE A 9 3.06 22.44 -25.53
N SER A 10 1.79 22.80 -25.60
CA SER A 10 0.89 22.81 -24.43
C SER A 10 0.72 21.40 -23.84
N ASP A 11 0.44 20.42 -24.70
CA ASP A 11 0.19 19.03 -24.30
C ASP A 11 1.46 18.38 -23.70
N THR A 12 2.64 18.68 -24.25
CA THR A 12 3.91 18.19 -23.71
C THR A 12 4.27 18.82 -22.36
N ILE A 13 3.97 20.10 -22.14
CA ILE A 13 4.13 20.76 -20.83
C ILE A 13 3.20 20.12 -19.79
N VAL A 14 1.94 19.89 -20.17
CA VAL A 14 0.94 19.27 -19.30
C VAL A 14 1.35 17.85 -18.93
N LEU A 15 1.78 17.03 -19.90
CA LEU A 15 2.28 15.68 -19.65
C LEU A 15 3.51 15.69 -18.73
N LYS A 16 4.49 16.56 -18.99
CA LYS A 16 5.69 16.71 -18.15
C LYS A 16 5.33 17.06 -16.70
N ASN A 17 4.37 17.97 -16.51
CA ASN A 17 3.91 18.36 -15.19
C ASN A 17 3.18 17.22 -14.46
N MET A 18 2.35 16.44 -15.18
CA MET A 18 1.71 15.25 -14.61
C MET A 18 2.75 14.22 -14.15
N VAL A 19 3.69 13.87 -15.03
CA VAL A 19 4.77 12.91 -14.71
C VAL A 19 5.60 13.38 -13.51
N THR A 20 5.99 14.65 -13.48
CA THR A 20 6.77 15.22 -12.37
C THR A 20 6.00 15.15 -11.06
N LYS A 21 4.69 15.41 -11.08
CA LYS A 21 3.83 15.33 -9.90
C LYS A 21 3.73 13.89 -9.39
N THR A 22 3.48 12.92 -10.28
CA THR A 22 3.40 11.49 -9.93
C THR A 22 4.71 10.97 -9.34
N LEU A 23 5.83 11.28 -9.97
CA LEU A 23 7.16 10.89 -9.46
C LEU A 23 7.44 11.50 -8.09
N LYS A 24 7.02 12.74 -7.85
CA LYS A 24 7.19 13.40 -6.55
C LYS A 24 6.37 12.69 -5.47
N SER A 25 5.11 12.36 -5.75
CA SER A 25 4.26 11.63 -4.79
C SER A 25 4.78 10.23 -4.49
N GLU A 26 5.23 9.48 -5.51
CA GLU A 26 5.80 8.14 -5.32
C GLU A 26 7.08 8.19 -4.46
N ASN A 27 7.95 9.16 -4.69
CA ASN A 27 9.16 9.35 -3.87
C ASN A 27 8.84 9.71 -2.42
N GLU A 28 7.78 10.50 -2.19
CA GLU A 28 7.33 10.83 -0.84
C GLU A 28 6.77 9.61 -0.11
N GLU A 29 5.97 8.79 -0.81
CA GLU A 29 5.45 7.53 -0.29
C GLU A 29 6.57 6.55 0.09
N LEU A 30 7.58 6.38 -0.78
CA LEU A 30 8.75 5.53 -0.50
C LEU A 30 9.54 6.01 0.73
N ARG A 31 9.76 7.33 0.85
CA ARG A 31 10.44 7.91 2.03
C ARG A 31 9.63 7.69 3.31
N ASN A 32 8.31 7.80 3.23
CA ASN A 32 7.43 7.54 4.36
C ASN A 32 7.43 6.06 4.76
N GLU A 33 7.39 5.16 3.78
CA GLU A 33 7.51 3.72 4.01
C GLU A 33 8.81 3.37 4.72
N LEU A 34 9.96 3.89 4.27
CA LEU A 34 11.25 3.65 4.93
C LEU A 34 11.26 4.09 6.40
N LYS A 35 10.67 5.25 6.70
CA LYS A 35 10.54 5.75 8.09
C LYS A 35 9.61 4.88 8.92
N ILE A 36 8.48 4.45 8.34
CA ILE A 36 7.51 3.61 9.04
C ILE A 36 8.06 2.20 9.28
N ARG A 37 8.85 1.64 8.36
CA ARG A 37 9.50 0.34 8.54
C ARG A 37 10.44 0.29 9.74
N GLN A 38 10.99 1.42 10.16
CA GLN A 38 11.79 1.53 11.39
C GLN A 38 10.96 1.42 12.68
N LYS A 39 9.63 1.45 12.59
CA LYS A 39 8.72 1.31 13.74
C LYS A 39 8.37 -0.15 14.05
N PHE A 40 8.84 -1.11 13.26
CA PHE A 40 8.68 -2.52 13.58
C PHE A 40 9.70 -2.96 14.65
N PRO A 41 9.35 -3.94 15.51
CA PRO A 41 8.06 -4.62 15.56
C PRO A 41 6.93 -3.75 16.14
N ILE A 42 5.72 -3.90 15.60
CA ILE A 42 4.51 -3.27 16.16
C ILE A 42 3.99 -4.20 17.25
N VAL A 43 3.82 -3.70 18.47
CA VAL A 43 3.30 -4.49 19.60
C VAL A 43 1.98 -3.89 20.05
N ASN A 44 0.92 -4.68 20.06
CA ASN A 44 -0.39 -4.27 20.58
C ASN A 44 -1.01 -5.42 21.38
N GLY A 45 -1.04 -5.30 22.71
CA GLY A 45 -1.50 -6.38 23.58
C GLY A 45 -0.70 -7.66 23.38
N ASN A 46 -1.38 -8.74 22.99
CA ASN A 46 -0.77 -10.07 22.84
C ASN A 46 -0.27 -10.36 21.42
N ILE A 47 -0.41 -9.41 20.49
CA ILE A 47 0.05 -9.55 19.11
C ILE A 47 1.29 -8.67 18.87
N THR A 48 2.28 -9.25 18.18
CA THR A 48 3.48 -8.56 17.70
C THR A 48 3.57 -8.74 16.19
N ILE A 49 3.62 -7.67 15.42
CA ILE A 49 3.80 -7.70 13.97
C ILE A 49 5.26 -7.38 13.66
N PHE A 50 5.92 -8.25 12.90
CA PHE A 50 7.32 -8.08 12.50
C PHE A 50 7.48 -7.38 11.16
N ASN A 51 6.57 -7.64 10.22
CA ASN A 51 6.62 -6.99 8.92
C ASN A 51 5.25 -6.99 8.23
N ILE A 52 5.13 -6.08 7.25
CA ILE A 52 4.05 -6.01 6.28
C ILE A 52 4.73 -5.83 4.91
N ASN A 53 4.46 -6.72 3.96
CA ASN A 53 5.12 -6.69 2.65
C ASN A 53 4.08 -6.83 1.54
N ARG A 54 4.16 -5.96 0.52
CA ARG A 54 3.38 -6.16 -0.71
C ARG A 54 4.04 -7.28 -1.51
N VAL A 55 3.33 -8.38 -1.70
CA VAL A 55 3.86 -9.58 -2.40
C VAL A 55 3.32 -9.71 -3.82
N ALA A 56 2.19 -9.06 -4.13
CA ALA A 56 1.70 -8.96 -5.50
C ALA A 56 0.95 -7.64 -5.70
N TYR A 57 0.99 -7.13 -6.93
CA TYR A 57 0.29 -5.92 -7.34
C TYR A 57 -0.27 -6.12 -8.74
N ARG A 58 -1.59 -5.95 -8.88
CA ARG A 58 -2.31 -5.96 -10.16
C ARG A 58 -2.95 -4.59 -10.32
N PRO A 59 -2.36 -3.70 -11.15
CA PRO A 59 -2.91 -2.36 -11.38
C PRO A 59 -4.39 -2.42 -11.74
N PHE A 60 -5.20 -1.53 -11.16
CA PHE A 60 -6.66 -1.43 -11.36
C PHE A 60 -7.49 -2.58 -10.79
N TYR A 61 -6.86 -3.55 -10.13
CA TYR A 61 -7.53 -4.73 -9.61
C TYR A 61 -7.34 -4.86 -8.11
N ASP A 62 -6.14 -5.26 -7.67
CA ASP A 62 -5.85 -5.45 -6.25
C ASP A 62 -4.34 -5.47 -5.94
N SER A 63 -4.05 -5.47 -4.65
CA SER A 63 -2.74 -5.73 -4.09
C SER A 63 -2.82 -6.85 -3.06
N LYS A 64 -1.81 -7.73 -3.03
CA LYS A 64 -1.68 -8.79 -2.03
C LYS A 64 -0.56 -8.42 -1.07
N TRP A 65 -0.85 -8.57 0.22
CA TRP A 65 0.05 -8.22 1.30
C TRP A 65 0.25 -9.42 2.21
N GLU A 66 1.51 -9.69 2.54
CA GLU A 66 1.89 -10.65 3.56
C GLU A 66 2.17 -9.91 4.87
N ILE A 67 1.66 -10.47 5.97
CA ILE A 67 1.82 -9.94 7.32
C ILE A 67 2.29 -11.09 8.19
N ALA A 68 3.45 -10.90 8.82
CA ALA A 68 4.05 -11.88 9.70
C ALA A 68 4.22 -11.31 11.12
N GLY A 69 4.03 -12.18 12.10
CA GLY A 69 4.05 -11.78 13.50
C GLY A 69 3.90 -12.97 14.46
N THR A 70 3.65 -12.66 15.72
CA THR A 70 3.28 -13.62 16.75
C THR A 70 2.02 -13.17 17.47
N GLU A 71 1.21 -14.12 17.91
CA GLU A 71 0.06 -13.88 18.77
C GLU A 71 0.09 -14.90 19.91
N ASN A 72 0.07 -14.44 21.16
CA ASN A 72 0.20 -15.31 22.35
C ASN A 72 1.42 -16.25 22.29
N GLY A 73 2.52 -15.78 21.69
CA GLY A 73 3.75 -16.58 21.52
C GLY A 73 3.71 -17.62 20.40
N SER A 74 2.62 -17.69 19.62
CA SER A 74 2.55 -18.52 18.42
C SER A 74 2.80 -17.68 17.17
N ASP A 75 3.75 -18.11 16.35
CA ASP A 75 4.06 -17.45 15.08
C ASP A 75 2.91 -17.57 14.08
N PHE A 76 2.72 -16.54 13.27
CA PHE A 76 1.84 -16.58 12.12
C PHE A 76 2.46 -15.86 10.92
N SER A 77 2.10 -16.34 9.73
CA SER A 77 2.17 -15.58 8.49
C SER A 77 0.85 -15.74 7.77
N LEU A 78 0.27 -14.63 7.32
CA LEU A 78 -0.97 -14.65 6.55
C LEU A 78 -0.90 -13.64 5.41
N SER A 79 -1.64 -13.94 4.35
CA SER A 79 -1.83 -13.02 3.23
C SER A 79 -3.23 -12.42 3.24
N ILE A 80 -3.33 -11.12 2.99
CA ILE A 80 -4.58 -10.42 2.72
C ILE A 80 -4.56 -9.76 1.34
N THR A 81 -5.74 -9.64 0.74
CA THR A 81 -5.96 -8.84 -0.47
C THR A 81 -6.56 -7.50 -0.09
N ARG A 82 -6.05 -6.41 -0.67
CA ARG A 82 -6.54 -5.04 -0.53
C ARG A 82 -6.73 -4.42 -1.92
N TYR A 83 -7.39 -3.27 -2.00
CA TYR A 83 -7.43 -2.53 -3.26
C TYR A 83 -6.02 -2.20 -3.77
N ASP A 84 -5.87 -2.04 -5.08
CA ASP A 84 -4.62 -1.63 -5.72
C ASP A 84 -4.14 -0.25 -5.21
N THR A 85 -5.08 0.62 -4.85
CA THR A 85 -4.84 1.94 -4.23
C THR A 85 -4.46 1.91 -2.74
N GLU A 86 -4.41 0.73 -2.11
CA GLU A 86 -3.96 0.61 -0.72
C GLU A 86 -2.43 0.85 -0.65
N THR A 87 -2.02 1.82 0.15
CA THR A 87 -0.59 2.15 0.35
C THR A 87 -0.04 1.45 1.58
N PHE A 88 1.29 1.30 1.66
CA PHE A 88 1.92 0.72 2.84
C PHE A 88 1.58 1.50 4.11
N SER A 89 1.64 2.84 4.06
CA SER A 89 1.33 3.69 5.21
C SER A 89 -0.11 3.53 5.71
N ARG A 90 -1.09 3.47 4.79
CA ARG A 90 -2.51 3.29 5.14
C ARG A 90 -2.79 1.91 5.73
N LEU A 91 -2.16 0.87 5.19
CA LEU A 91 -2.26 -0.47 5.75
C LEU A 91 -1.59 -0.55 7.13
N PHE A 92 -0.42 0.08 7.29
CA PHE A 92 0.29 0.15 8.57
C PHE A 92 -0.55 0.81 9.66
N GLU A 93 -1.22 1.94 9.38
CA GLU A 93 -2.10 2.61 10.34
C GLU A 93 -3.21 1.67 10.83
N LYS A 94 -3.86 0.94 9.91
CA LYS A 94 -4.88 -0.06 10.26
C LYS A 94 -4.31 -1.19 11.12
N ILE A 95 -3.11 -1.66 10.81
CA ILE A 95 -2.46 -2.74 11.54
C ILE A 95 -2.03 -2.30 12.94
N CYS A 96 -1.68 -1.03 13.14
CA CYS A 96 -1.37 -0.49 14.47
C CYS A 96 -2.55 -0.55 15.44
N GLU A 97 -3.79 -0.50 14.93
CA GLU A 97 -5.01 -0.53 15.72
C GLU A 97 -5.46 -1.96 16.07
N ILE A 98 -4.88 -2.97 15.41
CA ILE A 98 -5.31 -4.36 15.53
C ILE A 98 -4.77 -5.02 16.79
N SER A 99 -5.63 -5.76 17.49
CA SER A 99 -5.29 -6.48 18.72
C SER A 99 -5.24 -8.01 18.57
N SER A 100 -5.64 -8.54 17.42
CA SER A 100 -5.68 -9.98 17.15
C SER A 100 -5.48 -10.36 15.68
N VAL A 101 -5.03 -11.60 15.42
CA VAL A 101 -4.88 -12.15 14.07
C VAL A 101 -6.21 -12.19 13.31
N SER A 102 -7.32 -12.38 14.04
CA SER A 102 -8.67 -12.41 13.47
C SER A 102 -9.06 -11.08 12.80
N GLU A 103 -8.67 -9.96 13.41
CA GLU A 103 -8.92 -8.62 12.85
C GLU A 103 -8.05 -8.36 11.62
N ILE A 104 -6.81 -8.87 11.59
CA ILE A 104 -5.98 -8.84 10.36
C ILE A 104 -6.71 -9.57 9.23
N ARG A 105 -7.28 -10.75 9.49
CA ARG A 105 -8.06 -11.49 8.49
C ARG A 105 -9.30 -10.73 8.04
N ALA A 106 -9.94 -9.96 8.92
CA ALA A 106 -11.09 -9.13 8.57
C ALA A 106 -10.73 -7.97 7.62
N LEU A 107 -9.45 -7.59 7.51
CA LEU A 107 -8.97 -6.65 6.49
C LEU A 107 -8.93 -7.29 5.09
N ASN A 108 -9.05 -8.60 4.95
CA ASN A 108 -9.02 -9.23 3.64
C ASN A 108 -10.26 -8.84 2.82
N MET A 109 -10.04 -8.28 1.63
CA MET A 109 -11.08 -7.83 0.72
C MET A 109 -11.26 -8.78 -0.47
N ARG A 110 -10.63 -9.96 -0.47
CA ARG A 110 -10.65 -10.87 -1.62
C ARG A 110 -12.07 -11.17 -2.12
N ASP A 111 -13.01 -11.37 -1.20
CA ASP A 111 -14.41 -11.70 -1.52
C ASP A 111 -15.28 -10.45 -1.84
N ARG A 112 -14.69 -9.26 -1.80
CA ARG A 112 -15.34 -7.97 -2.06
C ARG A 112 -14.83 -7.28 -3.32
N ILE A 113 -13.70 -7.74 -3.85
CA ILE A 113 -13.12 -7.24 -5.10
C ILE A 113 -13.58 -8.18 -6.21
N TYR A 114 -14.69 -7.78 -6.86
CA TYR A 114 -15.23 -8.45 -8.03
C TYR A 114 -14.58 -7.86 -9.28
N TYR A 115 -14.28 -8.72 -10.25
CA TYR A 115 -13.87 -8.32 -11.59
C TYR A 115 -15.04 -8.59 -12.52
N ASP A 116 -15.41 -7.61 -13.32
CA ASP A 116 -16.27 -7.82 -14.50
C ASP A 116 -15.50 -8.56 -15.60
#